data_AF-A0A1Q2U6T1-F1
#
_entry.id   AF-A0A1Q2U6T1-F1
#
_cell.length_a   1.000
_cell.length_b   1.000
_cell.length_c   1.000
_cell.angle_alpha   90.00
_cell.angle_beta   90.00
_cell.angle_gamma   90.00
#
_symmetry.space_group_name_H-M   'P 1'
#
loop_
_entity.id
_entity.type
_entity.pdbx_description
1 polymer ?
#
loop_
_entity_poly.entity_id
_entity_poly.type
_entity_poly.pdbx_seq_one_letter_code
_entity_poly.pdbx_strand_id
1 'polypeptide(L)'
;MPSSSSSSWSSSWQRYIDLFTPGKLPRALIMINHLSWADSFVLSPWLHAHNSVNGDTCWPMWRGFINMPLGWIAYMSECPVLGYGKEMDLETIRKSVSRFFQRRMTKFFLFPEGAVFRECMLQKSHEYAQANNLPLLDHCLLPKHGAFLEAGQALHRQGMETLVDITIAYPPTSSLYNAPFNVIDLVKYHPTPLYVHLNVRTFDMREIPWEEEDKVRQWLTRRFEEKDRFLDDYYKGKGGVMVEGGKEEGPRWRDLALDVLLWMGVQVVMYTVLYALGARVLGRMTVR
;
A
#
# COMPACT_ATOMS: atom_id res chain seq x y z
N MET A 1 24.80 30.04 -5.30
CA MET A 1 24.58 29.22 -4.10
C MET A 1 23.44 28.25 -4.42
N PRO A 2 23.66 26.93 -4.45
CA PRO A 2 22.59 25.99 -4.75
C PRO A 2 21.72 25.81 -3.49
N SER A 3 20.41 25.96 -3.65
CA SER A 3 19.41 25.67 -2.63
C SER A 3 19.42 24.18 -2.27
N SER A 4 19.66 23.86 -1.01
CA SER A 4 19.55 22.52 -0.45
C SER A 4 18.09 22.05 -0.50
N SER A 5 17.75 21.15 -1.43
CA SER A 5 16.50 20.38 -1.36
C SER A 5 16.62 19.37 -0.23
N SER A 6 15.65 19.35 0.71
CA SER A 6 15.58 18.37 1.81
C SER A 6 15.34 16.92 1.37
N SER A 7 15.16 16.66 0.07
CA SER A 7 15.08 15.32 -0.51
C SER A 7 16.48 14.78 -0.82
N SER A 8 17.04 13.97 0.08
CA SER A 8 18.23 13.20 -0.25
C SER A 8 17.85 12.04 -1.17
N TRP A 9 18.19 12.14 -2.45
CA TRP A 9 18.20 11.01 -3.37
C TRP A 9 19.37 10.11 -2.97
N SER A 10 19.08 8.88 -2.56
CA SER A 10 20.11 7.90 -2.30
C SER A 10 19.89 6.74 -3.23
N SER A 11 20.81 6.58 -4.17
CA SER A 11 20.93 5.42 -5.05
C SER A 11 21.49 4.18 -4.33
N SER A 12 21.84 4.25 -3.04
CA SER A 12 22.44 3.10 -2.35
C SER A 12 21.36 2.12 -1.91
N TRP A 13 21.39 0.91 -2.49
CA TRP A 13 20.62 -0.26 -2.06
C TRP A 13 20.65 -0.48 -0.54
N GLN A 14 21.78 -0.17 0.11
CA GLN A 14 21.93 -0.25 1.55
C GLN A 14 20.96 0.68 2.31
N ARG A 15 20.65 1.87 1.80
CA ARG A 15 19.64 2.74 2.43
C ARG A 15 18.25 2.15 2.31
N TYR A 16 17.93 1.47 1.20
CA TYR A 16 16.66 0.78 1.06
C TYR A 16 16.55 -0.34 2.10
N ILE A 17 17.56 -1.20 2.20
CA ILE A 17 17.63 -2.22 3.26
C ILE A 17 17.48 -1.55 4.62
N ASP A 18 18.19 -0.46 4.91
CA ASP A 18 18.14 0.19 6.22
C ASP A 18 16.77 0.82 6.54
N LEU A 19 16.08 1.37 5.54
CA LEU A 19 14.72 1.89 5.70
C LEU A 19 13.70 0.78 5.97
N PHE A 20 13.97 -0.44 5.55
CA PHE A 20 13.06 -1.54 5.78
C PHE A 20 13.54 -2.44 6.93
N THR A 21 14.82 -2.44 7.31
CA THR A 21 15.34 -3.30 8.39
C THR A 21 14.66 -2.99 9.74
N PRO A 22 14.20 -4.02 10.47
CA PRO A 22 13.59 -3.84 11.79
C PRO A 22 14.54 -3.13 12.76
N GLY A 23 13.98 -2.19 13.52
CA GLY A 23 14.72 -1.36 14.47
C GLY A 23 15.45 -0.16 13.85
N LYS A 24 15.60 -0.11 12.51
CA LYS A 24 16.16 1.05 11.80
C LYS A 24 15.09 2.04 11.32
N LEU A 25 13.91 1.56 10.95
CA LEU A 25 12.72 2.38 10.73
C LEU A 25 11.68 2.10 11.82
N PRO A 26 11.60 2.93 12.89
CA PRO A 26 10.78 2.62 14.04
C PRO A 26 9.29 2.70 13.72
N ARG A 27 8.82 3.83 13.17
CA ARG A 27 7.43 4.06 12.79
C ARG A 27 7.34 4.95 11.56
N ALA A 28 6.47 4.63 10.61
CA ALA A 28 6.30 5.43 9.41
C ALA A 28 4.89 5.37 8.83
N LEU A 29 4.48 6.49 8.24
CA LEU A 29 3.40 6.52 7.27
C LEU A 29 4.02 6.12 5.93
N ILE A 30 3.42 5.15 5.23
CA ILE A 30 3.93 4.65 3.96
C ILE A 30 2.92 4.95 2.88
N MET A 31 3.33 5.75 1.90
CA MET A 31 2.52 6.16 0.77
C MET A 31 3.02 5.50 -0.50
N ILE A 32 2.11 4.92 -1.28
CA ILE A 32 2.45 4.15 -2.48
C ILE A 32 1.53 4.58 -3.64
N ASN A 33 2.03 4.58 -4.88
CA ASN A 33 1.15 4.54 -6.05
C ASN A 33 0.45 3.18 -6.15
N HIS A 34 -0.66 3.11 -6.87
CA HIS A 34 -1.51 1.94 -6.92
C HIS A 34 -1.72 1.44 -8.35
N LEU A 35 -0.80 0.62 -8.84
CA LEU A 35 -0.83 0.12 -10.23
C LEU A 35 -1.58 -1.19 -10.37
N SER A 36 -1.60 -2.04 -9.33
CA SER A 36 -2.19 -3.37 -9.42
C SER A 36 -2.85 -3.78 -8.10
N TRP A 37 -3.84 -4.68 -8.16
CA TRP A 37 -4.31 -5.36 -6.95
C TRP A 37 -3.20 -6.19 -6.28
N ALA A 38 -2.14 -6.51 -7.03
CA ALA A 38 -0.97 -7.23 -6.55
C ALA A 38 -0.02 -6.37 -5.69
N ASP A 39 -0.14 -5.05 -5.65
CA ASP A 39 0.85 -4.16 -5.00
C ASP A 39 1.14 -4.56 -3.55
N SER A 40 0.10 -4.75 -2.74
CA SER A 40 0.23 -5.21 -1.36
C SER A 40 0.76 -6.63 -1.25
N PHE A 41 0.46 -7.51 -2.23
CA PHE A 41 0.94 -8.89 -2.25
C PHE A 41 2.38 -9.03 -2.75
N VAL A 42 2.91 -8.02 -3.44
CA VAL A 42 4.33 -7.94 -3.80
C VAL A 42 5.12 -7.35 -2.64
N LEU A 43 4.65 -6.22 -2.09
CA LEU A 43 5.36 -5.51 -1.04
C LEU A 43 5.32 -6.23 0.31
N SER A 44 4.19 -6.82 0.71
CA SER A 44 4.06 -7.42 2.06
C SER A 44 5.05 -8.59 2.26
N PRO A 45 5.14 -9.59 1.36
CA PRO A 45 6.12 -10.67 1.51
C PRO A 45 7.56 -10.18 1.41
N TRP A 46 7.84 -9.18 0.56
CA TRP A 46 9.16 -8.58 0.47
C TRP A 46 9.56 -7.90 1.79
N LEU A 47 8.69 -7.06 2.34
CA LEU A 47 8.89 -6.45 3.65
C LEU A 47 9.04 -7.51 4.75
N HIS A 48 8.26 -8.59 4.71
CA HIS A 48 8.35 -9.66 5.69
C HIS A 48 9.68 -10.42 5.61
N ALA A 49 10.15 -10.73 4.40
CA ALA A 49 11.43 -11.40 4.18
C ALA A 49 12.63 -10.59 4.70
N HIS A 50 12.53 -9.27 4.71
CA HIS A 50 13.53 -8.38 5.30
C HIS A 50 13.31 -8.09 6.79
N ASN A 51 12.37 -8.80 7.42
CA ASN A 51 11.96 -8.64 8.82
C ASN A 51 11.46 -7.21 9.13
N SER A 52 11.10 -6.46 8.09
CA SER A 52 10.67 -5.06 8.14
C SER A 52 9.30 -4.89 8.77
N VAL A 53 8.50 -5.94 8.67
CA VAL A 53 7.12 -6.03 9.15
C VAL A 53 6.94 -7.38 9.83
N ASN A 54 6.33 -7.38 11.01
CA ASN A 54 6.05 -8.61 11.75
C ASN A 54 4.67 -8.55 12.41
N GLY A 55 3.63 -8.40 11.58
CA GLY A 55 2.24 -8.26 12.03
C GLY A 55 1.89 -6.89 12.65
N ASP A 56 2.82 -5.93 12.61
CA ASP A 56 2.69 -4.59 13.19
C ASP A 56 2.32 -3.51 12.13
N THR A 57 1.70 -3.94 11.04
CA THR A 57 1.36 -3.10 9.88
C THR A 57 -0.14 -2.90 9.70
N CYS A 58 -0.54 -1.67 9.45
CA CYS A 58 -1.92 -1.31 9.18
C CYS A 58 -2.09 -1.09 7.67
N TRP A 59 -2.87 -1.96 7.03
CA TRP A 59 -3.22 -1.86 5.61
C TRP A 59 -4.71 -1.55 5.48
N PRO A 60 -5.09 -0.32 5.11
CA PRO A 60 -6.46 -0.02 4.73
C PRO A 60 -6.88 -0.91 3.57
N MET A 61 -8.06 -1.50 3.68
CA MET A 61 -8.48 -2.57 2.80
C MET A 61 -9.88 -2.32 2.26
N TRP A 62 -10.09 -2.64 0.99
CA TRP A 62 -11.40 -2.52 0.39
C TRP A 62 -12.39 -3.55 0.97
N ARG A 63 -13.62 -3.12 1.25
CA ARG A 63 -14.68 -3.94 1.87
C ARG A 63 -14.96 -5.27 1.17
N GLY A 64 -14.70 -5.38 -0.13
CA GLY A 64 -14.89 -6.64 -0.86
C GLY A 64 -14.01 -7.76 -0.31
N PHE A 65 -12.88 -7.43 0.32
CA PHE A 65 -12.03 -8.42 0.98
C PHE A 65 -12.62 -8.99 2.26
N ILE A 66 -13.68 -8.40 2.86
CA ILE A 66 -14.30 -8.92 4.10
C ILE A 66 -14.90 -10.32 3.92
N ASN A 67 -15.13 -10.74 2.68
CA ASN A 67 -15.59 -12.09 2.35
C ASN A 67 -14.44 -13.10 2.23
N MET A 68 -13.20 -12.69 2.53
CA MET A 68 -12.00 -13.51 2.49
C MET A 68 -11.27 -13.46 3.85
N PRO A 69 -10.42 -14.46 4.19
CA PRO A 69 -9.68 -14.46 5.46
C PRO A 69 -8.82 -13.21 5.66
N LEU A 70 -8.21 -12.71 4.58
CA LEU A 70 -7.44 -11.46 4.62
C LEU A 70 -8.31 -10.29 5.13
N GLY A 71 -9.58 -10.26 4.70
CA GLY A 71 -10.66 -9.45 5.24
C GLY A 71 -10.72 -9.41 6.75
N TRP A 72 -10.84 -10.61 7.32
CA TRP A 72 -11.03 -10.82 8.75
C TRP A 72 -9.78 -10.54 9.53
N ILE A 73 -8.61 -10.94 9.02
CA ILE A 73 -7.31 -10.64 9.64
C ILE A 73 -7.16 -9.13 9.77
N ALA A 74 -7.44 -8.36 8.71
CA ALA A 74 -7.33 -6.91 8.80
C ALA A 74 -8.39 -6.32 9.74
N TYR A 75 -9.63 -6.83 9.73
CA TYR A 75 -10.68 -6.39 10.64
C TYR A 75 -10.32 -6.64 12.11
N MET A 76 -9.86 -7.84 12.44
CA MET A 76 -9.39 -8.21 13.78
C MET A 76 -8.13 -7.44 14.18
N SER A 77 -7.27 -7.15 13.21
CA SER A 77 -6.11 -6.27 13.37
C SER A 77 -6.49 -4.78 13.30
N GLU A 78 -7.78 -4.44 13.40
CA GLU A 78 -8.36 -3.09 13.37
C GLU A 78 -7.80 -2.18 12.28
N CYS A 79 -7.42 -2.76 11.14
CA CYS A 79 -7.11 -2.02 9.93
C CYS A 79 -8.40 -1.42 9.36
N PRO A 80 -8.36 -0.21 8.76
CA PRO A 80 -9.54 0.40 8.19
C PRO A 80 -10.10 -0.45 7.05
N VAL A 81 -11.37 -0.84 7.15
CA VAL A 81 -12.11 -1.44 6.03
C VAL A 81 -12.90 -0.35 5.32
N LEU A 82 -12.51 -0.04 4.09
CA LEU A 82 -12.95 1.11 3.30
C LEU A 82 -13.89 0.70 2.16
N GLY A 83 -14.52 1.69 1.52
CA GLY A 83 -15.43 1.50 0.40
C GLY A 83 -16.90 1.62 0.79
N TYR A 84 -17.18 2.29 1.90
CA TYR A 84 -18.53 2.57 2.35
C TYR A 84 -18.98 4.02 2.07
N GLY A 85 -18.12 4.84 1.49
CA GLY A 85 -18.39 6.26 1.20
C GLY A 85 -17.42 7.15 1.96
N LYS A 86 -17.19 8.36 1.43
CA LYS A 86 -16.12 9.26 1.91
C LYS A 86 -16.19 9.49 3.41
N GLU A 87 -17.34 9.91 3.93
CA GLU A 87 -17.51 10.29 5.32
C GLU A 87 -17.25 9.12 6.27
N MET A 88 -17.80 7.94 5.95
CA MET A 88 -17.65 6.72 6.75
C MET A 88 -16.22 6.16 6.66
N ASP A 89 -15.60 6.22 5.49
CA ASP A 89 -14.24 5.76 5.27
C ASP A 89 -13.24 6.63 6.05
N LEU A 90 -13.40 7.96 6.02
CA LEU A 90 -12.58 8.88 6.80
C LEU A 90 -12.76 8.66 8.31
N GLU A 91 -13.99 8.46 8.78
CA GLU A 91 -14.24 8.14 10.19
C GLU A 91 -13.60 6.82 10.62
N THR A 92 -13.64 5.80 9.75
CA THR A 92 -12.99 4.51 9.99
C THR A 92 -11.48 4.65 10.09
N ILE A 93 -10.88 5.48 9.23
CA ILE A 93 -9.45 5.83 9.30
C ILE A 93 -9.12 6.50 10.63
N ARG A 94 -9.88 7.53 11.05
CA ARG A 94 -9.67 8.22 12.33
C ARG A 94 -9.69 7.26 13.51
N LYS A 95 -10.67 6.35 13.57
CA LYS A 95 -10.79 5.33 14.62
C LYS A 95 -9.64 4.33 14.64
N SER A 96 -9.13 3.94 13.48
CA SER A 96 -7.97 3.03 13.41
C SER A 96 -6.69 3.73 13.83
N VAL A 97 -6.49 4.97 13.36
CA VAL A 97 -5.31 5.78 13.63
C VAL A 97 -5.23 6.19 15.10
N SER A 98 -6.35 6.53 15.75
CA SER A 98 -6.35 6.94 17.17
C SER A 98 -5.86 5.85 18.12
N ARG A 99 -6.00 4.58 17.75
CA ARG A 99 -5.52 3.42 18.50
C ARG A 99 -4.22 2.84 17.96
N PHE A 100 -3.64 3.43 16.91
CA PHE A 100 -2.49 2.88 16.19
C PHE A 100 -1.29 2.60 17.12
N PHE A 101 -0.89 3.59 17.92
CA PHE A 101 0.24 3.48 18.85
C PHE A 101 -0.09 2.54 20.02
N GLN A 102 -1.32 2.56 20.51
CA GLN A 102 -1.80 1.69 21.59
C GLN A 102 -1.73 0.21 21.19
N ARG A 103 -2.02 -0.09 19.92
CA ARG A 103 -1.95 -1.43 19.31
C ARG A 103 -0.53 -1.83 18.91
N ARG A 104 0.48 -1.01 19.26
CA ARG A 104 1.89 -1.22 18.92
C ARG A 104 2.15 -1.34 17.42
N MET A 105 1.26 -0.77 16.60
CA MET A 105 1.47 -0.69 15.16
C MET A 105 2.60 0.29 14.86
N THR A 106 3.32 0.04 13.78
CA THR A 106 4.52 0.81 13.42
C THR A 106 4.45 1.36 12.01
N LYS A 107 3.83 0.65 11.06
CA LYS A 107 3.68 1.13 9.68
C LYS A 107 2.22 1.26 9.27
N PHE A 108 1.82 2.43 8.78
CA PHE A 108 0.48 2.68 8.25
C PHE A 108 0.59 2.89 6.75
N PHE A 109 -0.03 2.02 5.94
CA PHE A 109 0.06 2.07 4.48
C PHE A 109 -1.11 2.86 3.90
N LEU A 110 -0.86 3.61 2.83
CA LEU A 110 -1.87 4.32 2.06
C LEU A 110 -1.57 4.26 0.57
N PHE A 111 -2.64 4.15 -0.20
CA PHE A 111 -2.68 4.37 -1.64
C PHE A 111 -3.53 5.63 -1.90
N PRO A 112 -2.94 6.83 -1.92
CA PRO A 112 -3.71 8.08 -2.04
C PRO A 112 -4.55 8.19 -3.31
N GLU A 113 -4.21 7.48 -4.38
CA GLU A 113 -5.05 7.36 -5.59
C GLU A 113 -6.47 6.86 -5.25
N GLY A 114 -6.59 6.02 -4.22
CA GLY A 114 -7.84 5.49 -3.72
C GLY A 114 -8.52 4.50 -4.66
N ALA A 115 -7.85 4.10 -5.75
CA ALA A 115 -8.26 3.09 -6.69
C ALA A 115 -7.03 2.52 -7.40
N VAL A 116 -7.14 1.27 -7.88
CA VAL A 116 -6.13 0.69 -8.78
C VAL A 116 -6.16 1.43 -10.11
N PHE A 117 -4.98 1.72 -10.65
CA PHE A 117 -4.79 2.29 -11.97
C PHE A 117 -5.44 1.41 -13.04
N ARG A 118 -6.34 2.02 -13.82
CA ARG A 118 -7.04 1.41 -14.96
C ARG A 118 -7.37 2.49 -15.95
N GLU A 119 -7.45 2.15 -17.24
CA GLU A 119 -7.81 3.10 -18.29
C GLU A 119 -9.11 3.87 -17.98
N CYS A 120 -10.16 3.16 -17.52
CA CYS A 120 -11.43 3.79 -17.15
C CYS A 120 -11.35 4.68 -15.90
N MET A 121 -10.36 4.47 -15.02
CA MET A 121 -10.11 5.32 -13.86
C MET A 121 -9.21 6.50 -14.24
N LEU A 122 -8.27 6.30 -15.15
CA LEU A 122 -7.42 7.34 -15.72
C LEU A 122 -8.26 8.38 -16.45
N GLN A 123 -9.19 7.95 -17.30
CA GLN A 123 -10.12 8.85 -18.00
C GLN A 123 -10.91 9.72 -17.01
N LYS A 124 -11.47 9.13 -15.95
CA LYS A 124 -12.16 9.89 -14.90
C LYS A 124 -11.24 10.84 -14.14
N SER A 125 -9.99 10.42 -13.91
CA SER A 125 -8.97 11.26 -13.30
C SER A 125 -8.65 12.47 -14.19
N HIS A 126 -8.53 12.27 -15.50
CA HIS A 126 -8.31 13.33 -16.49
C HIS A 126 -9.50 14.29 -16.59
N GLU A 127 -10.73 13.77 -16.64
CA GLU A 127 -11.95 14.59 -16.62
C GLU A 127 -12.00 15.49 -15.38
N TYR A 128 -11.71 14.91 -14.20
CA TYR A 128 -11.63 15.66 -12.95
C TYR A 128 -10.49 16.69 -13.00
N ALA A 129 -9.32 16.31 -13.52
CA ALA A 129 -8.16 17.19 -13.62
C ALA A 129 -8.45 18.42 -14.47
N GLN A 130 -9.03 18.23 -15.66
CA GLN A 130 -9.40 19.29 -16.59
C GLN A 130 -10.45 20.23 -15.98
N ALA A 131 -11.47 19.67 -15.33
CA ALA A 131 -12.53 20.46 -14.69
C ALA A 131 -12.01 21.33 -13.52
N ASN A 132 -10.89 20.94 -12.89
CA ASN A 132 -10.32 21.62 -11.72
C ASN A 132 -8.98 22.30 -11.99
N ASN A 133 -8.54 22.41 -13.25
CA ASN A 133 -7.23 22.94 -13.65
C ASN A 133 -6.05 22.29 -12.91
N LEU A 134 -6.09 20.97 -12.77
CA LEU A 134 -5.05 20.14 -12.18
C LEU A 134 -4.20 19.47 -13.28
N PRO A 135 -2.97 19.03 -12.97
CA PRO A 135 -2.13 18.31 -13.91
C PRO A 135 -2.80 17.02 -14.40
N LEU A 136 -2.57 16.70 -15.68
CA LEU A 136 -2.83 15.38 -16.22
C LEU A 136 -1.64 14.48 -15.89
N LEU A 137 -1.94 13.33 -15.33
CA LEU A 137 -0.98 12.27 -15.00
C LEU A 137 -1.29 11.08 -15.89
N ASP A 138 -0.28 10.47 -16.50
CA ASP A 138 -0.46 9.40 -17.51
C ASP A 138 -0.20 8.00 -16.94
N HIS A 139 0.58 7.90 -15.87
CA HIS A 139 1.02 6.65 -15.23
C HIS A 139 0.56 6.52 -13.78
N CYS A 140 -0.08 7.56 -13.23
CA CYS A 140 -0.72 7.59 -11.93
C CYS A 140 -2.11 8.22 -12.02
N LEU A 141 -3.02 7.91 -11.09
CA LEU A 141 -4.24 8.67 -10.88
C LEU A 141 -3.96 9.90 -10.01
N LEU A 142 -4.79 10.93 -10.13
CA LEU A 142 -4.72 12.08 -9.22
C LEU A 142 -4.98 11.62 -7.78
N PRO A 143 -4.12 12.00 -6.82
CA PRO A 143 -4.27 11.55 -5.45
C PRO A 143 -5.45 12.25 -4.76
N LYS A 144 -6.16 11.49 -3.93
CA LYS A 144 -7.20 11.99 -3.04
C LYS A 144 -6.58 12.32 -1.69
N HIS A 145 -6.54 13.61 -1.35
CA HIS A 145 -5.85 14.09 -0.16
C HIS A 145 -6.54 13.75 1.17
N GLY A 146 -7.86 13.49 1.18
CA GLY A 146 -8.62 13.32 2.43
C GLY A 146 -8.09 12.24 3.37
N ALA A 147 -7.90 11.00 2.88
CA ALA A 147 -7.38 9.92 3.71
C ALA A 147 -5.92 10.16 4.16
N PHE A 148 -5.11 10.76 3.29
CA PHE A 148 -3.73 11.13 3.57
C PHE A 148 -3.63 12.20 4.66
N LEU A 149 -4.46 13.25 4.58
CA LEU A 149 -4.54 14.32 5.55
C LEU A 149 -4.99 13.80 6.91
N GLU A 150 -6.13 13.08 6.96
CA GLU A 150 -6.70 12.58 8.21
C GLU A 150 -5.76 11.61 8.92
N ALA A 151 -5.20 10.63 8.19
CA ALA A 151 -4.26 9.69 8.78
C ALA A 151 -2.95 10.37 9.15
N GLY A 152 -2.38 11.16 8.24
CA GLY A 152 -1.09 11.82 8.43
C GLY A 152 -1.08 12.78 9.60
N GLN A 153 -2.07 13.68 9.68
CA GLN A 153 -2.17 14.63 10.80
C GLN A 153 -2.36 13.92 12.14
N ALA A 154 -3.21 12.88 12.19
CA ALA A 154 -3.47 12.15 13.43
C ALA A 154 -2.29 11.25 13.87
N LEU A 155 -1.55 10.65 12.93
CA LEU A 155 -0.33 9.89 13.23
C LEU A 155 0.81 10.82 13.65
N HIS A 156 0.97 11.96 12.98
CA HIS A 156 1.98 12.96 13.32
C HIS A 156 1.80 13.46 14.76
N ARG A 157 0.56 13.81 15.14
CA ARG A 157 0.23 14.23 16.52
C ARG A 157 0.51 13.16 17.58
N GLN A 158 0.53 11.88 17.20
CA GLN A 158 0.89 10.78 18.10
C GLN A 158 2.41 10.52 18.17
N GLY A 159 3.23 11.29 17.44
CA GLY A 159 4.69 11.17 17.44
C GLY A 159 5.24 10.35 16.27
N MET A 160 4.51 10.26 15.16
CA MET A 160 5.08 9.73 13.92
C MET A 160 5.93 10.80 13.23
N GLU A 161 7.19 10.47 12.93
CA GLU A 161 8.18 11.43 12.43
C GLU A 161 8.51 11.23 10.95
N THR A 162 8.25 10.03 10.39
CA THR A 162 8.70 9.68 9.04
C THR A 162 7.54 9.33 8.13
N LEU A 163 7.53 9.95 6.94
CA LEU A 163 6.76 9.51 5.79
C LEU A 163 7.71 8.83 4.80
N VAL A 164 7.42 7.58 4.43
CA VAL A 164 8.09 6.86 3.35
C VAL A 164 7.20 6.92 2.11
N ASP A 165 7.76 7.43 1.03
CA ASP A 165 7.09 7.56 -0.25
C ASP A 165 7.69 6.58 -1.26
N ILE A 166 6.91 5.57 -1.65
CA ILE A 166 7.32 4.46 -2.51
C ILE A 166 6.64 4.59 -3.86
N THR A 167 7.41 4.56 -4.94
CA THR A 167 6.89 4.37 -6.29
C THR A 167 7.24 2.98 -6.76
N ILE A 168 6.23 2.15 -6.99
CA ILE A 168 6.35 0.83 -7.61
C ILE A 168 6.24 1.00 -9.12
N ALA A 169 7.12 0.36 -9.87
CA ALA A 169 7.01 0.22 -11.31
C ALA A 169 7.15 -1.27 -11.71
N TYR A 170 6.19 -1.77 -12.47
CA TYR A 170 6.24 -3.12 -13.03
C TYR A 170 6.85 -3.08 -14.44
N PRO A 171 7.67 -4.05 -14.84
CA PRO A 171 8.19 -4.12 -16.21
C PRO A 171 7.04 -4.19 -17.23
N PRO A 172 7.13 -3.49 -18.38
CA PRO A 172 6.11 -3.57 -19.44
C PRO A 172 5.87 -4.99 -19.97
N THR A 173 6.89 -5.86 -19.86
CA THR A 173 6.81 -7.28 -20.22
C THR A 173 6.09 -8.14 -19.19
N SER A 174 5.81 -7.61 -18.00
CA SER A 174 5.11 -8.30 -16.95
C SER A 174 3.60 -8.28 -17.20
N SER A 175 2.95 -9.37 -16.87
CA SER A 175 1.50 -9.46 -16.83
C SER A 175 0.88 -8.58 -15.72
N LEU A 176 1.65 -8.18 -14.70
CA LEU A 176 1.22 -7.21 -13.69
C LEU A 176 1.11 -5.78 -14.24
N TYR A 177 1.80 -5.46 -15.34
CA TYR A 177 1.67 -4.18 -16.03
C TYR A 177 0.36 -4.09 -16.82
N ASN A 178 -0.07 -5.20 -17.43
CA ASN A 178 -1.20 -5.22 -18.37
C ASN A 178 -2.55 -5.61 -17.76
N ALA A 179 -2.60 -6.03 -16.48
CA ALA A 179 -3.82 -6.54 -15.87
C ALA A 179 -4.02 -5.98 -14.46
N PRO A 180 -5.23 -5.46 -14.13
CA PRO A 180 -5.51 -5.05 -12.76
C PRO A 180 -5.54 -6.26 -11.82
N PHE A 181 -5.95 -7.45 -12.27
CA PHE A 181 -6.16 -8.62 -11.42
C PHE A 181 -5.38 -9.85 -11.93
N ASN A 182 -4.13 -10.00 -11.52
CA ASN A 182 -3.47 -11.29 -11.65
C ASN A 182 -2.60 -11.66 -10.44
N VAL A 183 -3.26 -11.75 -9.26
CA VAL A 183 -2.69 -12.44 -8.10
C VAL A 183 -2.31 -13.89 -8.45
N ILE A 184 -3.00 -14.48 -9.43
CA ILE A 184 -2.66 -15.80 -9.95
C ILE A 184 -1.25 -15.80 -10.58
N ASP A 185 -0.79 -14.70 -11.18
CA ASP A 185 0.59 -14.61 -11.65
C ASP A 185 1.58 -14.56 -10.51
N LEU A 186 1.24 -14.11 -9.31
CA LEU A 186 2.16 -14.22 -8.18
C LEU A 186 2.42 -15.68 -7.78
N VAL A 187 1.48 -16.59 -8.05
CA VAL A 187 1.56 -18.01 -7.65
C VAL A 187 1.85 -18.96 -8.82
N LYS A 188 1.75 -18.51 -10.07
CA LYS A 188 2.13 -19.31 -11.24
C LYS A 188 3.64 -19.33 -11.39
N TYR A 189 4.15 -20.46 -11.87
CA TYR A 189 5.55 -20.56 -12.25
C TYR A 189 5.85 -19.63 -13.43
N HIS A 190 6.83 -18.74 -13.24
CA HIS A 190 7.37 -17.90 -14.32
C HIS A 190 8.74 -18.41 -14.73
N PRO A 191 8.98 -18.60 -16.05
CA PRO A 191 10.29 -19.03 -16.54
C PRO A 191 11.37 -17.95 -16.35
N THR A 192 10.98 -16.69 -16.19
CA THR A 192 11.86 -15.55 -15.96
C THR A 192 11.51 -14.85 -14.64
N PRO A 193 12.49 -14.46 -13.80
CA PRO A 193 12.21 -13.67 -12.61
C PRO A 193 11.51 -12.35 -12.96
N LEU A 194 10.54 -11.97 -12.12
CA LEU A 194 9.92 -10.66 -12.19
C LEU A 194 10.78 -9.66 -11.40
N TYR A 195 11.33 -8.66 -12.10
CA TYR A 195 12.08 -7.57 -11.47
C TYR A 195 11.16 -6.38 -11.25
N VAL A 196 10.83 -6.06 -9.99
CA VAL A 196 10.00 -4.90 -9.65
C VAL A 196 10.91 -3.74 -9.25
N HIS A 197 10.70 -2.57 -9.85
CA HIS A 197 11.48 -1.38 -9.51
C HIS A 197 10.77 -0.60 -8.42
N LEU A 198 11.52 -0.27 -7.37
CA LEU A 198 11.06 0.56 -6.27
C LEU A 198 11.90 1.83 -6.22
N ASN A 199 11.25 2.98 -6.33
CA ASN A 199 11.86 4.26 -5.99
C ASN A 199 11.34 4.71 -4.63
N VAL A 200 12.23 4.89 -3.65
CA VAL A 200 11.84 5.19 -2.27
C VAL A 200 12.43 6.52 -1.84
N ARG A 201 11.58 7.36 -1.27
CA ARG A 201 11.92 8.67 -0.71
C ARG A 201 11.43 8.73 0.73
N THR A 202 12.10 9.53 1.55
CA THR A 202 11.70 9.76 2.94
C THR A 202 11.53 11.24 3.18
N PHE A 203 10.47 11.59 3.89
CA PHE A 203 10.18 12.95 4.32
C PHE A 203 10.00 12.97 5.83
N ASP A 204 10.50 14.03 6.45
CA ASP A 204 10.15 14.35 7.82
C ASP A 204 8.69 14.83 7.85
N MET A 205 7.87 14.21 8.70
CA MET A 205 6.46 14.60 8.81
C MET A 205 6.29 16.04 9.28
N ARG A 206 7.29 16.65 9.95
CA ARG A 206 7.27 18.07 10.35
C ARG A 206 7.36 19.03 9.16
N GLU A 207 7.88 18.59 8.02
CA GLU A 207 7.99 19.39 6.79
C GLU A 207 6.69 19.42 5.97
N ILE A 208 5.72 18.58 6.33
CA ILE A 208 4.45 18.46 5.60
C ILE A 208 3.44 19.44 6.23
N PRO A 209 2.74 20.26 5.43
CA PRO A 209 1.90 21.35 5.94
C PRO A 209 0.54 20.86 6.45
N TRP A 210 0.51 19.97 7.45
CA TRP A 210 -0.68 19.26 7.93
C TRP A 210 -1.86 20.13 8.35
N GLU A 211 -1.61 21.38 8.76
CA GLU A 211 -2.64 22.30 9.27
C GLU A 211 -3.43 23.00 8.16
N GLU A 212 -2.96 22.96 6.92
CA GLU A 212 -3.57 23.66 5.79
C GLU A 212 -3.94 22.66 4.68
N GLU A 213 -5.23 22.28 4.62
CA GLU A 213 -5.74 21.26 3.69
C GLU A 213 -5.32 21.52 2.23
N ASP A 214 -5.42 22.77 1.77
CA ASP A 214 -5.03 23.14 0.40
C ASP A 214 -3.53 22.94 0.15
N LYS A 215 -2.68 23.22 1.14
CA LYS A 215 -1.23 23.00 1.03
C LYS A 215 -0.89 21.52 1.08
N VAL A 216 -1.59 20.71 1.88
CA VAL A 216 -1.45 19.25 1.86
C VAL A 216 -1.85 18.69 0.51
N ARG A 217 -2.97 19.16 -0.05
CA ARG A 217 -3.41 18.78 -1.39
C ARG A 217 -2.35 19.10 -2.44
N GLN A 218 -1.83 20.33 -2.46
CA GLN A 218 -0.77 20.73 -3.39
C GLN A 218 0.52 19.92 -3.21
N TRP A 219 0.93 19.71 -1.96
CA TRP A 219 2.11 18.91 -1.62
C TRP A 219 1.97 17.48 -2.14
N LEU A 220 0.81 16.86 -1.91
CA LEU A 220 0.51 15.51 -2.35
C LEU A 220 0.42 15.40 -3.88
N THR A 221 -0.26 16.34 -4.54
CA THR A 221 -0.33 16.40 -6.01
C THR A 221 1.08 16.48 -6.61
N ARG A 222 1.95 17.34 -6.07
CA ARG A 222 3.34 17.46 -6.54
C ARG A 222 4.13 16.16 -6.37
N ARG A 223 3.92 15.42 -5.28
CA ARG A 223 4.54 14.10 -5.12
C ARG A 223 4.11 13.15 -6.23
N PHE A 224 2.84 13.16 -6.59
CA PHE A 224 2.30 12.31 -7.66
C PHE A 224 2.75 12.75 -9.06
N GLU A 225 2.93 14.05 -9.33
CA GLU A 225 3.59 14.51 -10.57
C GLU A 225 5.03 13.97 -10.68
N GLU A 226 5.77 13.95 -9.56
CA GLU A 226 7.13 13.40 -9.53
C GLU A 226 7.13 11.89 -9.72
N LYS A 227 6.13 11.17 -9.18
CA LYS A 227 5.95 9.73 -9.41
C LYS A 227 5.64 9.44 -10.88
N ASP A 228 4.73 10.22 -11.45
CA ASP A 228 4.29 10.08 -12.84
C ASP A 228 5.46 10.26 -13.80
N ARG A 229 6.27 11.31 -13.60
CA ARG A 229 7.50 11.54 -14.37
C ARG A 229 8.51 10.41 -14.23
N PHE A 230 8.71 9.90 -13.01
CA PHE A 230 9.59 8.76 -12.79
C PHE A 230 9.11 7.51 -13.55
N LEU A 231 7.81 7.24 -13.54
CA LEU A 231 7.22 6.13 -14.30
C LEU A 231 7.36 6.35 -15.80
N ASP A 232 7.13 7.56 -16.29
CA ASP A 232 7.29 7.93 -17.69
C ASP A 232 8.73 7.69 -18.18
N ASP A 233 9.72 8.17 -17.43
CA ASP A 233 11.14 7.96 -17.71
C ASP A 233 11.49 6.46 -17.71
N TYR A 234 10.97 5.71 -16.72
CA TYR A 234 11.16 4.26 -16.61
C TYR A 234 10.57 3.50 -17.82
N TYR A 235 9.35 3.81 -18.23
CA TYR A 235 8.67 3.14 -19.33
C TYR A 235 9.22 3.53 -20.71
N LYS A 236 9.58 4.81 -20.91
CA LYS A 236 10.30 5.27 -22.12
C LYS A 236 11.66 4.60 -22.24
N GLY A 237 12.34 4.39 -21.12
CA GLY A 237 13.58 3.62 -21.02
C GLY A 237 13.42 2.10 -21.16
N LYS A 238 12.22 1.59 -21.48
CA LYS A 238 11.89 0.15 -21.57
C LYS A 238 12.20 -0.64 -20.29
N GLY A 239 11.93 -0.06 -19.13
CA GLY A 239 12.21 -0.66 -17.82
C GLY A 239 13.48 -0.14 -17.15
N GLY A 240 14.07 0.94 -17.70
CA GLY A 240 15.27 1.57 -17.16
C GLY A 240 16.52 0.67 -17.19
N VAL A 241 17.66 1.26 -16.81
CA VAL A 241 18.87 0.48 -16.51
C VAL A 241 18.74 0.02 -15.06
N MET A 242 18.96 -1.28 -14.81
CA MET A 242 19.17 -1.78 -13.45
C MET A 242 20.37 -1.04 -12.86
N VAL A 243 20.14 -0.02 -12.04
CA VAL A 243 21.20 0.57 -11.22
C VAL A 243 21.60 -0.53 -10.23
N GLU A 244 22.90 -0.75 -10.03
CA GLU A 244 23.44 -1.78 -9.12
C GLU A 244 22.73 -1.75 -7.76
N GLY A 245 21.70 -2.58 -7.64
CA GLY A 245 21.03 -2.94 -6.41
C GLY A 245 21.25 -4.42 -6.21
N GLY A 246 21.36 -4.84 -4.95
CA GLY A 246 21.53 -6.25 -4.63
C GLY A 246 20.41 -7.06 -5.28
N LYS A 247 20.76 -8.12 -6.00
CA LYS A 247 19.79 -9.16 -6.33
C LYS A 247 19.45 -9.88 -5.04
N GLU A 248 18.23 -9.69 -4.56
CA GLU A 248 17.70 -10.49 -3.47
C GLU A 248 16.57 -11.37 -4.01
N GLU A 249 16.72 -12.68 -3.80
CA GLU A 249 15.64 -13.62 -4.09
C GLU A 249 14.53 -13.37 -3.07
N GLY A 250 13.36 -12.94 -3.52
CA GLY A 250 12.16 -12.94 -2.69
C GLY A 250 11.79 -14.36 -2.22
N PRO A 251 10.77 -14.49 -1.35
CA PRO A 251 10.31 -15.80 -0.91
C PRO A 251 10.05 -16.71 -2.11
N ARG A 252 10.55 -17.94 -2.06
CA ARG A 252 10.42 -18.85 -3.21
C ARG A 252 8.94 -19.12 -3.42
N TRP A 253 8.51 -19.32 -4.66
CA TRP A 253 7.11 -19.66 -4.97
C TRP A 253 6.58 -20.83 -4.12
N ARG A 254 7.48 -21.73 -3.67
CA ARG A 254 7.17 -22.82 -2.73
C ARG A 254 6.76 -22.31 -1.36
N ASP A 255 7.46 -21.32 -0.83
CA ASP A 255 7.16 -20.70 0.47
C ASP A 255 5.81 -19.97 0.39
N LEU A 256 5.61 -19.19 -0.69
CA LEU A 256 4.32 -18.54 -0.96
C LEU A 256 3.18 -19.57 -1.11
N ALA A 257 3.42 -20.67 -1.82
CA ALA A 257 2.43 -21.73 -1.98
C ALA A 257 2.12 -22.43 -0.65
N LEU A 258 3.14 -22.69 0.17
CA LEU A 258 2.98 -23.26 1.51
C LEU A 258 2.18 -22.33 2.41
N ASP A 259 2.46 -21.02 2.39
CA ASP A 259 1.71 -20.02 3.13
C ASP A 259 0.25 -19.98 2.67
N VAL A 260 0.00 -19.95 1.35
CA VAL A 260 -1.36 -19.96 0.79
C VAL A 260 -2.11 -21.24 1.19
N LEU A 261 -1.46 -22.41 1.10
CA LEU A 261 -2.05 -23.69 1.53
C LEU A 261 -2.36 -23.70 3.03
N LEU A 262 -1.44 -23.19 3.86
CA LEU A 262 -1.64 -23.06 5.30
C LEU A 262 -2.84 -22.16 5.61
N TRP A 263 -2.94 -21.00 4.97
CA TRP A 263 -4.06 -20.07 5.15
C TRP A 263 -5.39 -20.65 4.66
N MET A 264 -5.41 -21.38 3.54
CA MET A 264 -6.61 -22.12 3.09
C MET A 264 -7.01 -23.21 4.09
N GLY A 265 -6.05 -23.95 4.65
CA GLY A 265 -6.31 -24.95 5.68
C GLY A 265 -6.91 -24.32 6.94
N VAL A 266 -6.29 -23.25 7.44
CA VAL A 266 -6.81 -22.45 8.57
C VAL A 266 -8.23 -21.94 8.26
N GLN A 267 -8.48 -21.49 7.02
CA GLN A 267 -9.79 -21.03 6.58
C GLN A 267 -10.85 -22.13 6.67
N VAL A 268 -10.59 -23.30 6.07
CA VAL A 268 -11.55 -24.42 6.09
C VAL A 268 -11.87 -24.83 7.52
N VAL A 269 -10.86 -24.91 8.40
CA VAL A 269 -11.06 -25.25 9.82
C VAL A 269 -11.90 -24.18 10.52
N MET A 270 -11.54 -22.91 10.38
CA MET A 270 -12.26 -21.81 11.02
C MET A 270 -13.72 -21.72 10.59
N TYR A 271 -14.01 -21.79 9.27
CA TYR A 271 -15.38 -21.78 8.77
C TYR A 271 -16.18 -22.98 9.26
N THR A 272 -15.56 -24.16 9.30
CA THR A 272 -16.21 -25.38 9.82
C THR A 272 -16.56 -25.24 11.30
N VAL A 273 -15.66 -24.70 12.11
CA VAL A 273 -15.90 -24.44 13.54
C VAL A 273 -16.99 -23.39 13.73
N LEU A 274 -16.94 -22.26 13.02
CA LEU A 274 -17.95 -21.21 13.10
C LEU A 274 -19.32 -21.72 12.65
N TYR A 275 -19.38 -22.51 11.57
CA TYR A 275 -20.61 -23.12 11.10
C TYR A 275 -21.18 -24.10 12.13
N ALA A 276 -20.35 -24.97 12.71
CA ALA A 276 -20.78 -25.92 13.73
C ALA A 276 -21.27 -25.22 15.01
N LEU A 277 -20.59 -24.16 15.45
CA LEU A 277 -21.01 -23.34 16.59
C LEU A 277 -22.31 -22.59 16.29
N GLY A 278 -22.41 -21.97 15.12
CA GLY A 278 -23.61 -21.28 14.66
C GLY A 278 -24.82 -22.22 14.58
N ALA A 279 -24.66 -23.41 14.01
CA ALA A 279 -25.70 -24.43 13.95
C ALA A 279 -26.14 -24.89 15.35
N ARG A 280 -25.21 -25.02 16.30
CA ARG A 280 -25.55 -25.38 17.70
C ARG A 280 -26.25 -24.25 18.45
N VAL A 281 -25.87 -22.99 18.23
CA VAL A 281 -26.48 -21.83 18.88
C VAL A 281 -27.86 -21.54 18.29
N LEU A 282 -27.97 -21.49 16.96
CA LEU A 282 -29.24 -21.24 16.26
C LEU A 282 -30.21 -22.43 16.35
N GLY A 283 -29.70 -23.66 16.32
CA GLY A 283 -30.51 -24.87 16.56
C GLY A 283 -31.05 -24.97 17.99
N ARG A 284 -30.46 -24.24 18.96
CA ARG A 284 -31.02 -24.05 20.30
C ARG A 284 -32.04 -22.91 20.38
N MET A 285 -32.09 -22.02 19.39
CA MET A 285 -33.03 -20.89 19.34
C MET A 285 -34.35 -21.25 18.63
N THR A 286 -34.40 -22.32 17.83
CA THR A 286 -35.60 -22.81 17.13
C THR A 286 -36.48 -23.77 17.94
N VAL A 287 -36.27 -23.89 19.25
CA VAL A 287 -37.19 -24.60 20.15
C VAL A 287 -37.77 -23.59 21.14
N ARG A 288 -38.84 -22.92 20.75
CA ARG A 288 -39.88 -22.35 21.62
C ARG A 288 -41.15 -22.11 20.82
#